data_AF-A0A1R2D088-F1
#
_entry.id   AF-A0A1R2D088-F1
#
_cell.length_a   1.000
_cell.length_b   1.000
_cell.length_c   1.000
_cell.angle_alpha   90.00
_cell.angle_beta   90.00
_cell.angle_gamma   90.00
#
_symmetry.space_group_name_H-M   'P 1'
#
loop_
_entity.id
_entity.type
_entity.pdbx_description
1 polymer ?
#
loop_
_entity_poly.entity_id
_entity_poly.type
_entity_poly.pdbx_seq_one_letter_code
_entity_poly.pdbx_strand_id
1 'polypeptide(L)'
;MFALFTTKFVFRFIHIICACVSIGNAITELFWEHEKSTGYIVLHITCGVLLLISGIVNIILTKPSSIFNHDDKNTWSALVYSKLALWFFFLKFLDSIFSSLGYTFPRTEFNFFLVITIGIISVIAKNFRDNFSRKPDEMLKGME
;
A
#
# COMPACT_ATOMS: atom_id res chain seq x y z
N MET A 1 -2.99 -13.71 23.62
CA MET A 1 -3.19 -12.26 23.39
C MET A 1 -1.89 -11.55 23.00
N PHE A 2 -0.77 -11.80 23.69
CA PHE A 2 0.55 -11.22 23.39
C PHE A 2 1.07 -11.51 21.97
N ALA A 3 1.01 -12.77 21.51
CA ALA A 3 1.47 -13.15 20.16
C ALA A 3 0.75 -12.36 19.03
N LEU A 4 -0.57 -12.19 19.14
CA LEU A 4 -1.38 -11.48 18.14
C LEU A 4 -1.06 -9.98 18.08
N PHE A 5 -0.68 -9.39 19.22
CA PHE A 5 -0.23 -8.01 19.33
C PHE A 5 1.14 -7.81 18.66
N THR A 6 2.10 -8.70 18.96
CA THR A 6 3.43 -8.70 18.35
C THR A 6 3.37 -8.88 16.83
N THR A 7 2.53 -9.79 16.34
CA THR A 7 2.34 -10.01 14.90
C THR A 7 1.81 -8.76 14.20
N LYS A 8 0.79 -8.09 14.76
CA LYS A 8 0.25 -6.82 14.20
C LYS A 8 1.33 -5.73 14.12
N PHE A 9 2.18 -5.63 15.13
CA PHE A 9 3.23 -4.62 15.17
C PHE A 9 4.32 -4.88 14.11
N VAL A 10 4.80 -6.11 14.01
CA VAL A 10 5.85 -6.50 13.05
C VAL A 10 5.41 -6.26 11.60
N PHE A 11 4.20 -6.67 11.20
CA PHE A 11 3.73 -6.46 9.84
C PHE A 11 3.53 -4.99 9.50
N ARG A 12 3.04 -4.17 10.45
CA ARG A 12 2.95 -2.72 10.26
C ARG A 12 4.33 -2.10 10.05
N PHE A 13 5.33 -2.54 10.81
CA PHE A 13 6.69 -2.04 10.67
C PHE A 13 7.30 -2.41 9.31
N ILE A 14 7.16 -3.67 8.88
CA ILE A 14 7.55 -4.13 7.54
C ILE A 14 6.85 -3.29 6.46
N HIS A 15 5.54 -3.04 6.60
CA HIS A 15 4.78 -2.24 5.63
C HIS A 15 5.38 -0.83 5.47
N ILE A 16 5.67 -0.17 6.59
CA ILE A 16 6.17 1.20 6.60
C ILE A 16 7.57 1.26 5.98
N ILE A 17 8.47 0.36 6.39
CA ILE A 17 9.83 0.33 5.85
C ILE A 17 9.81 0.07 4.35
N CYS A 18 9.10 -0.96 3.89
CA CYS A 18 9.05 -1.27 2.47
C CYS A 18 8.40 -0.12 1.67
N ALA A 19 7.39 0.56 2.21
CA ALA A 19 6.78 1.71 1.55
C ALA A 19 7.77 2.87 1.45
N CYS A 20 8.50 3.19 2.52
CA CYS A 20 9.52 4.23 2.51
C CYS A 20 10.65 3.92 1.51
N VAL A 21 11.11 2.67 1.45
CA VAL A 21 12.13 2.24 0.49
C VAL A 21 11.60 2.35 -0.94
N SER A 22 10.38 1.89 -1.23
CA SER A 22 9.76 2.02 -2.55
C SER A 22 9.56 3.47 -2.98
N ILE A 23 9.14 4.36 -2.07
CA ILE A 23 9.00 5.80 -2.31
C ILE A 23 10.37 6.42 -2.60
N GLY A 24 11.35 6.18 -1.73
CA GLY A 24 12.71 6.71 -1.91
C GLY A 24 13.34 6.23 -3.22
N ASN A 25 13.11 4.97 -3.58
CA ASN A 25 13.54 4.40 -4.83
C ASN A 25 12.92 5.10 -6.04
N ALA A 26 11.60 5.32 -6.05
CA ALA A 26 10.93 6.02 -7.15
C ALA A 26 11.39 7.49 -7.29
N ILE A 27 11.70 8.16 -6.18
CA ILE A 27 12.25 9.53 -6.19
C ILE A 27 13.68 9.50 -6.75
N THR A 28 14.54 8.61 -6.27
CA THR A 28 15.92 8.50 -6.76
C THR A 28 15.98 8.15 -8.25
N GLU A 29 15.08 7.29 -8.76
CA GLU A 29 14.96 7.00 -10.20
C GLU A 29 14.67 8.26 -11.02
N LEU A 30 13.83 9.16 -10.50
CA LEU A 30 13.44 10.40 -11.19
C LEU A 30 14.58 11.43 -11.26
N PHE A 31 15.39 11.53 -10.20
CA PHE A 31 16.38 12.61 -10.07
C PHE A 31 17.81 12.21 -10.44
N TRP A 32 18.16 10.93 -10.36
CA TRP A 32 19.55 10.48 -10.50
C TRP A 32 19.81 9.50 -11.65
N GLU A 33 18.79 9.18 -12.47
CA GLU A 33 18.89 8.27 -13.65
C GLU A 33 19.80 7.04 -13.40
N HIS A 34 19.77 6.48 -12.18
CA HIS A 34 20.78 5.49 -11.80
C HIS A 34 20.66 4.22 -12.65
N GLU A 35 21.82 3.73 -13.10
CA GLU A 35 21.95 2.50 -13.84
C GLU A 35 21.24 1.32 -13.15
N LYS A 36 20.67 0.47 -14.01
CA LYS A 36 19.89 -0.74 -13.72
C LYS A 36 20.72 -1.83 -13.01
N SER A 37 21.29 -1.53 -11.84
CA SER A 37 22.04 -2.51 -11.07
C SER A 37 21.09 -3.64 -10.65
N THR A 38 21.55 -4.88 -10.81
CA THR A 38 20.74 -6.06 -10.47
C THR A 38 20.28 -6.01 -9.01
N GLY A 39 21.10 -5.49 -8.10
CA GLY A 39 20.74 -5.32 -6.69
C GLY A 39 19.57 -4.36 -6.48
N TYR A 40 19.51 -3.28 -7.24
CA TYR A 40 18.39 -2.33 -7.20
C TYR A 40 17.08 -2.98 -7.64
N ILE A 41 17.11 -3.75 -8.75
CA ILE A 41 15.94 -4.46 -9.26
C ILE A 41 15.43 -5.48 -8.23
N VAL A 42 16.33 -6.24 -7.60
CA VAL A 42 15.99 -7.25 -6.58
C VAL A 42 15.38 -6.59 -5.35
N LEU A 43 15.95 -5.49 -4.86
CA LEU A 43 15.40 -4.74 -3.72
C LEU A 43 13.98 -4.25 -4.03
N HIS A 44 13.78 -3.67 -5.21
CA HIS A 44 12.48 -3.14 -5.63
C HIS A 44 11.39 -4.22 -5.69
N ILE A 45 11.70 -5.38 -6.29
CA ILE A 45 10.78 -6.53 -6.35
C ILE A 45 10.49 -7.05 -4.93
N THR A 46 11.52 -7.19 -4.09
CA THR A 46 11.39 -7.69 -2.72
C THR A 46 10.47 -6.77 -1.89
N CYS A 47 10.68 -5.46 -1.94
CA CYS A 47 9.82 -4.49 -1.26
C CYS A 47 8.38 -4.54 -1.78
N GLY A 48 8.18 -4.66 -3.10
CA GLY A 48 6.85 -4.82 -3.68
C GLY A 48 6.10 -6.05 -3.15
N VAL A 49 6.77 -7.20 -3.12
CA VAL A 49 6.18 -8.45 -2.58
C VAL A 49 5.87 -8.32 -1.10
N LEU A 50 6.78 -7.76 -0.30
CA LEU A 50 6.56 -7.56 1.14
C LEU A 50 5.40 -6.61 1.44
N LEU A 51 5.19 -5.59 0.60
CA LEU A 51 4.05 -4.67 0.70
C LEU A 51 2.72 -5.35 0.39
N LEU A 52 2.69 -6.24 -0.59
CA LEU A 52 1.50 -7.05 -0.91
C LEU A 52 1.15 -7.97 0.26
N ILE A 53 2.13 -8.74 0.76
CA ILE A 53 1.94 -9.66 1.89
C ILE A 53 1.47 -8.87 3.11
N SER A 54 2.17 -7.79 3.46
CA SER A 54 1.81 -6.99 4.63
C SER A 54 0.43 -6.34 4.50
N GLY A 55 0.06 -5.85 3.31
CA GLY A 55 -1.26 -5.30 3.04
C GLY A 55 -2.38 -6.33 3.26
N ILE A 56 -2.24 -7.54 2.72
CA ILE A 56 -3.20 -8.65 2.92
C ILE A 56 -3.32 -9.01 4.39
N VAL A 57 -2.20 -9.20 5.08
CA VAL A 57 -2.18 -9.55 6.50
C VAL A 57 -2.83 -8.44 7.34
N ASN A 58 -2.59 -7.16 7.03
CA ASN A 58 -3.22 -6.04 7.73
C ASN A 58 -4.75 -6.05 7.57
N ILE A 59 -5.31 -6.40 6.41
CA ILE A 59 -6.76 -6.52 6.23
C ILE A 59 -7.33 -7.57 7.17
N ILE A 60 -6.72 -8.76 7.19
CA ILE A 60 -7.14 -9.88 8.04
C ILE A 60 -7.09 -9.47 9.52
N LEU A 61 -6.00 -8.82 9.92
CA LEU A 61 -5.77 -8.41 11.31
C LEU A 61 -6.62 -7.21 11.75
N THR A 62 -7.06 -6.36 10.82
CA THR A 62 -7.90 -5.18 11.10
C THR A 62 -9.33 -5.58 11.42
N LYS A 63 -9.82 -6.75 10.97
CA LYS A 63 -11.19 -7.23 11.18
C LYS A 63 -12.23 -6.14 10.86
N PRO A 64 -12.35 -5.70 9.60
CA PRO A 64 -13.20 -4.57 9.22
C PRO A 64 -14.68 -4.74 9.62
N SER A 65 -15.17 -5.98 9.75
CA SER A 65 -16.52 -6.27 10.23
C SER A 65 -16.80 -5.81 11.67
N SER A 66 -15.78 -5.57 12.50
CA SER A 66 -15.96 -5.04 13.86
C SER A 66 -15.86 -3.51 13.92
N ILE A 67 -15.62 -2.84 12.80
CA ILE A 67 -15.38 -1.38 12.73
C ILE A 67 -16.43 -0.68 11.86
N PHE A 68 -16.95 -1.35 10.83
CA PHE A 68 -17.81 -0.74 9.82
C PHE A 68 -19.15 -1.46 9.69
N ASN A 69 -20.19 -0.69 9.35
CA ASN A 69 -21.44 -1.21 8.81
C ASN A 69 -21.23 -1.73 7.38
N HIS A 70 -22.22 -2.45 6.82
CA HIS A 70 -22.05 -3.20 5.57
C HIS A 70 -21.56 -2.34 4.37
N ASP A 71 -22.13 -1.15 4.18
CA ASP A 71 -21.78 -0.27 3.05
C ASP A 71 -20.44 0.46 3.24
N ASP A 72 -20.15 0.88 4.48
CA ASP A 72 -18.87 1.51 4.84
C ASP A 72 -17.72 0.50 4.72
N LYS A 73 -17.97 -0.76 5.08
CA LYS A 73 -17.02 -1.87 4.93
C LYS A 73 -16.67 -2.07 3.47
N ASN A 74 -17.65 -2.06 2.57
CA ASN A 74 -17.42 -2.22 1.13
C ASN A 74 -16.58 -1.07 0.57
N THR A 75 -16.89 0.16 0.95
CA THR A 75 -16.14 1.35 0.54
C THR A 75 -14.68 1.31 1.01
N TRP A 76 -14.47 1.02 2.30
CA TRP A 76 -13.12 0.89 2.85
C TRP A 76 -12.34 -0.26 2.21
N SER A 77 -12.99 -1.40 2.01
CA SER A 77 -12.36 -2.58 1.40
C SER A 77 -11.98 -2.30 -0.05
N ALA A 78 -12.83 -1.60 -0.82
CA ALA A 78 -12.52 -1.16 -2.18
C ALA A 78 -11.27 -0.25 -2.22
N LEU A 79 -11.13 0.70 -1.29
CA LEU A 79 -9.92 1.53 -1.20
C LEU A 79 -8.66 0.69 -0.94
N VAL A 80 -8.74 -0.30 -0.05
CA VAL A 80 -7.59 -1.16 0.26
C VAL A 80 -7.27 -2.12 -0.89
N TYR A 81 -8.28 -2.71 -1.54
CA TYR A 81 -8.07 -3.58 -2.70
C TYR A 81 -7.53 -2.82 -3.90
N SER A 82 -8.02 -1.60 -4.17
CA SER A 82 -7.46 -0.72 -5.21
C SER A 82 -5.98 -0.44 -4.95
N LYS A 83 -5.61 -0.17 -3.70
CA LYS A 83 -4.19 0.00 -3.33
C LYS A 83 -3.38 -1.27 -3.61
N LEU A 84 -3.88 -2.45 -3.24
CA LEU A 84 -3.19 -3.72 -3.52
C LEU A 84 -3.04 -3.97 -5.02
N ALA A 85 -4.09 -3.70 -5.81
CA ALA A 85 -4.05 -3.77 -7.26
C ALA A 85 -2.98 -2.83 -7.84
N LEU A 86 -2.88 -1.60 -7.31
CA LEU A 86 -1.87 -0.65 -7.74
C LEU A 86 -0.44 -1.11 -7.45
N TRP A 87 -0.21 -1.81 -6.34
CA TRP A 87 1.11 -2.40 -6.07
C TRP A 87 1.56 -3.42 -7.13
N PHE A 88 0.64 -4.12 -7.79
CA PHE A 88 1.00 -5.03 -8.89
C PHE A 88 1.64 -4.31 -10.08
N PHE A 89 1.34 -3.04 -10.31
CA PHE A 89 1.91 -2.29 -11.43
C PHE A 89 3.40 -1.93 -11.25
N PHE A 90 3.95 -2.08 -10.04
CA PHE A 90 5.41 -2.07 -9.83
C PHE A 90 6.10 -3.33 -10.36
N LEU A 91 5.37 -4.42 -10.58
CA LEU A 91 5.93 -5.57 -11.28
C LEU A 91 6.16 -5.17 -12.74
N LYS A 92 7.35 -5.49 -13.26
CA LYS A 92 7.81 -5.10 -14.61
C LYS A 92 7.04 -5.75 -15.78
N PHE A 93 5.85 -6.31 -15.53
CA PHE A 93 5.05 -6.97 -16.58
C PHE A 93 4.60 -5.99 -17.67
N LEU A 94 4.32 -4.72 -17.33
CA LEU A 94 4.01 -3.70 -18.35
C LEU A 94 5.22 -3.44 -19.26
N ASP A 95 6.46 -3.58 -18.77
CA ASP A 95 7.65 -3.46 -19.62
C ASP A 95 7.65 -4.56 -20.68
N SER A 96 7.28 -5.79 -20.28
CA SER A 96 7.17 -6.93 -21.20
C SER A 96 6.08 -6.73 -22.25
N ILE A 97 4.92 -6.17 -21.88
CA ILE A 97 3.83 -5.89 -22.82
C ILE A 97 4.21 -4.79 -23.82
N PHE A 98 4.83 -3.71 -23.36
CA PHE A 98 5.23 -2.63 -24.28
C PHE A 98 6.37 -3.07 -25.20
N SER A 99 7.33 -3.85 -24.68
CA SER A 99 8.43 -4.40 -25.47
C SER A 99 7.95 -5.32 -26.58
N SER A 100 6.92 -6.16 -26.33
CA SER A 100 6.36 -7.03 -27.39
C SER A 100 5.65 -6.25 -28.50
N LEU A 101 5.27 -5.00 -28.24
CA LEU A 101 4.68 -4.07 -29.20
C LEU A 101 5.73 -3.15 -29.85
N GLY A 102 7.02 -3.29 -29.51
CA GLY A 102 8.11 -2.47 -30.04
C GLY A 102 8.24 -1.08 -29.39
N TYR A 103 7.62 -0.86 -28.24
CA TYR A 103 7.67 0.41 -27.51
C TYR A 103 8.48 0.29 -26.21
N THR A 104 9.06 1.41 -25.77
CA THR A 104 9.68 1.52 -24.45
C THR A 104 8.67 2.08 -23.45
N PHE A 105 8.42 1.36 -22.36
CA PHE A 105 7.54 1.84 -21.30
C PHE A 105 8.24 2.93 -20.45
N PRO A 106 7.60 4.09 -20.18
CA PRO A 106 8.16 5.16 -19.35
C PRO A 106 8.08 4.78 -17.85
N ARG A 107 8.92 3.82 -17.46
CA ARG A 107 8.86 3.17 -16.14
C ARG A 107 9.09 4.15 -14.99
N THR A 108 10.03 5.06 -15.15
CA THR A 108 10.43 6.02 -14.11
C THR A 108 9.28 6.96 -13.75
N GLU A 109 8.72 7.63 -14.75
CA GLU A 109 7.60 8.57 -14.59
C GLU A 109 6.36 7.84 -14.08
N PHE A 110 6.07 6.66 -14.64
CA PHE A 110 4.93 5.85 -14.22
C PHE A 110 5.05 5.44 -12.75
N ASN A 111 6.20 4.94 -12.30
CA ASN A 111 6.44 4.56 -10.91
C ASN A 111 6.24 5.76 -9.96
N PHE A 112 6.71 6.94 -10.34
CA PHE A 112 6.54 8.16 -9.56
C PHE A 112 5.05 8.52 -9.35
N PHE A 113 4.25 8.57 -10.42
CA PHE A 113 2.82 8.82 -10.33
C PHE A 113 2.06 7.71 -9.58
N LEU A 114 2.50 6.46 -9.74
CA LEU A 114 1.93 5.31 -9.04
C LEU A 114 2.13 5.43 -7.53
N VAL A 115 3.33 5.80 -7.08
CA VAL A 115 3.64 6.07 -5.66
C VAL A 115 2.73 7.15 -5.10
N ILE A 116 2.56 8.28 -5.80
CA ILE A 116 1.70 9.40 -5.36
C ILE A 116 0.26 8.91 -5.20
N THR A 117 -0.26 8.21 -6.21
CA THR A 117 -1.64 7.69 -6.23
C THR A 117 -1.88 6.73 -5.05
N ILE A 118 -0.96 5.81 -4.80
CA ILE A 118 -1.02 4.89 -3.66
C ILE A 118 -0.96 5.64 -2.33
N GLY A 119 -0.17 6.70 -2.24
CA GLY A 119 -0.09 7.58 -1.08
C GLY A 119 -1.44 8.21 -0.76
N ILE A 120 -2.07 8.83 -1.75
CA ILE A 120 -3.39 9.47 -1.62
C ILE A 120 -4.44 8.45 -1.16
N ILE A 121 -4.53 7.30 -1.83
CA ILE A 121 -5.48 6.24 -1.45
C ILE A 121 -5.21 5.73 -0.02
N SER A 122 -3.94 5.62 0.37
CA SER A 122 -3.56 5.20 1.73
C SER A 122 -4.03 6.18 2.80
N VAL A 123 -3.91 7.50 2.54
CA VAL A 123 -4.38 8.54 3.44
C VAL A 123 -5.91 8.52 3.53
N ILE A 124 -6.61 8.42 2.40
CA ILE A 124 -8.08 8.36 2.36
C ILE A 124 -8.57 7.13 3.13
N ALA A 125 -8.03 5.95 2.86
CA ALA A 125 -8.42 4.70 3.54
C ALA A 125 -8.16 4.75 5.06
N LYS A 126 -7.07 5.39 5.48
CA LYS A 126 -6.76 5.59 6.90
C LYS A 126 -7.75 6.55 7.55
N ASN A 127 -7.95 7.73 6.96
CA ASN A 127 -8.88 8.73 7.50
C ASN A 127 -10.30 8.18 7.58
N PHE A 128 -10.74 7.44 6.56
CA PHE A 128 -12.03 6.76 6.58
C PHE A 128 -12.15 5.82 7.78
N ARG A 129 -11.17 4.93 8.00
CA ARG A 129 -11.19 4.02 9.16
C ARG A 129 -11.17 4.73 10.50
N ASP A 130 -10.29 5.72 10.65
CA ASP A 130 -10.07 6.39 11.93
C ASP A 130 -11.31 7.22 12.34
N ASN A 131 -12.04 7.79 11.37
CA ASN A 131 -13.30 8.49 11.62
C ASN A 131 -14.42 7.56 12.12
N PHE A 132 -14.52 6.34 11.58
CA PHE A 132 -15.53 5.37 12.04
C PHE A 132 -15.14 4.67 13.34
N SER A 133 -13.85 4.48 13.58
CA SER A 133 -13.36 3.88 14.84
C SER A 133 -13.56 4.79 16.06
N ARG A 134 -13.76 6.11 15.86
CA ARG A 134 -14.00 7.10 16.93
C ARG A 134 -15.48 7.30 17.27
N LYS A 135 -16.40 7.01 16.35
CA LYS A 135 -17.85 7.17 16.57
C LYS A 135 -18.45 6.41 17.77
N PRO A 136 -17.95 5.23 18.20
CA PRO A 136 -18.50 4.56 19.38
C PRO A 136 -18.29 5.36 20.68
N ASP A 137 -17.15 6.07 20.81
CA ASP A 137 -16.78 6.77 22.03
C ASP A 137 -17.54 8.11 22.20
N GLU A 138 -17.95 8.74 21.11
CA GLU A 138 -18.75 9.98 21.14
C GLU A 138 -20.23 9.73 21.46
N MET A 139 -20.79 8.58 21.04
CA MET A 139 -22.16 8.21 21.42
C MET A 139 -22.30 7.93 22.92
N LEU A 140 -21.26 7.37 23.55
CA LEU A 140 -21.25 7.13 25.01
C LEU A 140 -21.10 8.42 25.82
N LYS A 141 -20.34 9.41 25.32
CA LYS A 141 -20.17 10.72 25.98
C LYS A 141 -21.34 11.68 25.81
N GLY A 142 -22.24 11.44 24.85
CA GLY A 142 -23.47 12.22 24.68
C GLY A 142 -24.65 11.72 25.54
N MET A 143 -24.42 10.67 26.34
CA MET A 143 -25.42 10.09 27.25
C MET A 143 -25.09 10.32 28.74
N GLU A 144 -23.99 11.02 29.03
CA GLU A 144 -23.64 11.57 30.36
C GLU A 144 -24.02 13.05 30.43
#